data_AF-A0A8K0T1Z3-F1
#
_entry.id   AF-A0A8K0T1Z3-F1
#
_cell.length_a   1.000
_cell.length_b   1.000
_cell.length_c   1.000
_cell.angle_alpha   90.00
_cell.angle_beta   90.00
_cell.angle_gamma   90.00
#
_symmetry.space_group_name_H-M   'P 1'
#
loop_
_entity.id
_entity.type
_entity.pdbx_description
1 polymer ?
#
loop_
_entity_poly.entity_id
_entity_poly.type
_entity_poly.pdbx_seq_one_letter_code
_entity_poly.pdbx_strand_id
1 'polypeptide(L)'
;MSLPISKPKLPVVVEKPTPYTFDLGLLLAEDPNPVTLDRDSLEQSLAEVARDGAQSLINQLLTTCALTSTKEGVLLTLPAPSTRLPREKPVPQAKPPTKWERFAAKKGIRPKTREQRRNLAFDEESGEWKRKWGYQAMNKKGEDDWLVE
;
A
#
# COMPACT_ATOMS: atom_id res chain seq x y z
N MET A 1 25.45 44.24 -24.78
CA MET A 1 24.78 43.07 -24.16
C MET A 1 25.04 43.14 -22.66
N SER A 2 24.04 43.50 -21.85
CA SER A 2 24.19 43.53 -20.39
C SER A 2 24.27 42.09 -19.87
N LEU A 3 25.29 41.79 -19.08
CA LEU A 3 25.39 40.52 -18.37
C LEU A 3 24.21 40.42 -17.38
N PRO A 4 23.55 39.27 -17.25
CA PRO A 4 22.46 39.10 -16.29
C PRO A 4 23.04 39.27 -14.88
N ILE A 5 22.51 40.26 -14.16
CA ILE A 5 22.85 40.50 -12.75
C ILE A 5 22.38 39.26 -11.97
N SER A 6 23.34 38.41 -11.60
CA SER A 6 23.12 37.25 -10.74
C SER A 6 22.61 37.77 -9.39
N LYS A 7 21.32 37.61 -9.10
CA LYS A 7 20.77 37.87 -7.77
C LYS A 7 21.54 37.04 -6.74
N PRO A 8 21.88 37.59 -5.57
CA PRO A 8 22.56 36.84 -4.53
C PRO A 8 21.70 35.64 -4.12
N LYS A 9 22.30 34.45 -4.05
CA LYS A 9 21.60 33.23 -3.63
C LYS A 9 21.25 33.36 -2.14
N LEU A 10 19.97 33.24 -1.82
CA LEU A 10 19.53 33.17 -0.43
C LEU A 10 20.00 31.84 0.20
N PRO A 11 20.33 31.84 1.50
CA PRO A 11 20.70 30.62 2.19
C PRO A 11 19.52 29.65 2.26
N VAL A 12 19.76 28.38 1.94
CA VAL A 12 18.76 27.30 1.97
C VAL A 12 19.06 26.24 3.02
N VAL A 13 20.24 26.31 3.65
CA VAL A 13 20.68 25.38 4.67
C VAL A 13 20.37 25.97 6.05
N VAL A 14 19.78 25.15 6.91
CA VAL A 14 19.48 25.49 8.31
C VAL A 14 20.47 24.74 9.17
N GLU A 15 21.28 25.47 9.94
CA GLU A 15 22.24 24.90 10.88
C GLU A 15 21.70 25.04 12.31
N LYS A 16 21.58 23.92 13.03
CA LYS A 16 21.18 23.89 14.44
C LYS A 16 22.14 23.02 15.26
N PRO A 17 22.26 23.25 16.58
CA PRO A 17 23.19 22.50 17.44
C PRO A 17 22.91 21.00 17.43
N THR A 18 21.63 20.61 17.48
CA THR A 18 21.19 19.23 17.36
C THR A 18 20.59 19.01 15.97
N PRO A 19 20.99 17.97 15.24
CA PRO A 19 20.47 17.72 13.90
C PRO A 19 18.98 17.31 13.94
N TYR A 20 18.27 17.63 12.85
CA TYR A 20 16.90 17.17 12.63
C TYR A 20 16.84 15.65 12.43
N THR A 21 15.77 15.03 12.94
CA THR A 21 15.38 13.66 12.57
C THR A 21 14.18 13.71 11.63
N PHE A 22 14.05 12.69 10.76
CA PHE A 22 13.06 12.69 9.69
C PHE A 22 12.32 11.36 9.61
N ASP A 23 11.01 11.43 9.38
CA ASP A 23 10.19 10.31 8.93
C ASP A 23 9.53 10.67 7.60
N LEU A 24 10.28 10.47 6.51
CA LEU A 24 9.84 10.88 5.16
C LEU A 24 8.62 10.10 4.68
N GLY A 25 8.36 8.91 5.24
CA GLY A 25 7.15 8.15 4.94
C GLY A 25 5.87 8.82 5.47
N LEU A 26 6.00 9.69 6.48
CA LEU A 26 4.93 10.52 7.03
C LEU A 26 5.10 12.01 6.73
N LEU A 27 6.06 12.36 5.86
CA LEU A 27 6.43 13.75 5.54
C LEU A 27 6.70 14.59 6.81
N LEU A 28 7.42 13.99 7.77
CA LEU A 28 7.63 14.54 9.09
C LEU A 28 9.11 14.91 9.30
N ALA A 29 9.37 16.06 9.91
CA ALA A 29 10.65 16.48 10.44
C ALA A 29 10.50 16.82 11.93
N GLU A 30 11.41 16.30 12.75
CA GLU A 30 11.44 16.57 14.19
C GLU A 30 12.65 17.45 14.51
N ASP A 31 12.38 18.52 15.24
CA ASP A 31 13.39 19.41 15.77
C ASP A 31 13.56 19.13 17.27
N PRO A 32 14.63 18.46 17.71
CA PRO A 32 14.87 18.21 19.14
C PRO A 32 15.43 19.44 19.86
N ASN A 33 15.72 20.55 19.17
CA ASN A 33 16.29 21.74 19.79
C ASN A 33 15.23 22.47 20.64
N PRO A 34 15.63 23.11 21.77
CA PRO A 34 14.70 23.88 22.60
C PRO A 34 14.03 25.01 21.82
N VAL A 35 12.72 25.15 21.99
CA VAL A 35 11.95 26.22 21.34
C VAL A 35 12.06 27.49 22.18
N THR A 36 12.70 28.52 21.64
CA THR A 36 12.77 29.86 22.21
C THR A 36 11.76 30.76 21.50
N LEU A 37 10.75 31.23 22.22
CA LEU A 37 9.68 32.07 21.65
C LEU A 37 9.73 33.45 22.29
N ASP A 38 9.70 34.48 21.46
CA ASP A 38 9.39 35.83 21.91
C ASP A 38 7.87 35.95 22.13
N ARG A 39 7.47 36.35 23.34
CA ARG A 39 6.05 36.47 23.70
C ARG A 39 5.40 37.69 23.07
N ASP A 40 6.18 38.74 22.81
CA ASP A 40 5.67 39.97 22.21
C ASP A 40 5.46 39.80 20.69
N SER A 41 6.16 38.84 20.07
CA SER A 41 6.07 38.50 18.65
C SER A 41 5.87 36.99 18.39
N LEU A 42 4.97 36.37 19.15
CA LEU A 42 4.78 34.92 19.19
C LEU A 42 4.58 34.27 17.80
N GLU A 43 3.67 34.81 16.99
CA GLU A 43 3.38 34.27 15.66
C GLU A 43 4.59 34.32 14.73
N GLN A 44 5.39 35.38 14.82
CA GLN A 44 6.60 35.52 14.03
C GLN A 44 7.66 34.51 14.49
N SER A 45 7.87 34.36 15.80
CA SER A 45 8.78 33.36 16.36
C SER A 45 8.41 31.93 15.93
N LEU A 46 7.11 31.59 15.97
CA LEU A 46 6.62 30.28 15.53
C LEU A 46 6.80 30.08 14.03
N ALA A 47 6.51 31.11 13.22
CA ALA A 47 6.69 31.05 11.78
C ALA A 47 8.17 30.86 11.38
N GLU A 48 9.10 31.49 12.09
CA GLU A 48 10.54 31.33 11.86
C GLU A 48 11.00 29.90 12.18
N VAL A 49 10.57 29.32 13.31
CA VAL A 49 10.87 27.93 13.65
C VAL A 49 10.25 26.96 12.65
N ALA A 50 9.00 27.17 12.26
CA ALA A 50 8.31 26.34 11.27
C ALA A 50 8.95 26.41 9.89
N ARG A 51 9.39 27.61 9.47
CA ARG A 51 10.15 27.82 8.22
C ARG A 51 11.42 26.96 8.21
N ASP A 52 12.16 26.95 9.31
CA ASP A 52 13.41 26.19 9.42
C ASP A 52 13.19 24.69 9.30
N GLY A 53 12.18 24.18 10.00
CA GLY A 53 11.77 22.77 9.89
C GLY A 53 11.33 22.41 8.47
N ALA A 54 10.48 23.24 7.85
CA ALA A 54 9.99 23.02 6.49
C ALA A 54 11.10 23.08 5.44
N GLN A 55 12.04 24.03 5.57
CA GLN A 55 13.19 24.12 4.68
C GLN A 55 14.04 22.86 4.76
N SER A 56 14.31 22.38 5.99
CA SER A 56 15.08 21.15 6.22
C SER A 56 14.37 19.91 5.67
N LEU A 57 13.04 19.82 5.84
CA LEU A 57 12.23 18.73 5.31
C LEU A 57 12.24 18.70 3.78
N ILE A 58 12.05 19.85 3.12
CA ILE A 58 12.06 19.94 1.65
C ILE A 58 13.44 19.59 1.11
N ASN A 59 14.51 20.08 1.73
CA ASN A 59 15.88 19.74 1.35
C ASN A 59 16.10 18.22 1.42
N GLN A 60 15.66 17.58 2.49
CA GLN A 60 15.78 16.13 2.67
C GLN A 60 14.97 15.35 1.63
N LEU A 61 13.71 15.74 1.38
CA LEU A 61 12.84 15.10 0.38
C LEU A 61 13.44 15.17 -1.02
N LEU A 62 13.90 16.35 -1.44
CA LEU A 62 14.42 16.54 -2.80
C LEU A 62 15.81 15.96 -3.01
N THR A 63 16.59 15.80 -1.93
CA THR A 63 17.96 15.25 -2.01
C THR A 63 17.98 13.73 -1.90
N THR A 64 17.13 13.14 -1.05
CA THR A 64 17.22 11.70 -0.70
C THR A 64 16.19 10.81 -1.37
N CYS A 65 15.02 11.34 -1.76
CA CYS A 65 13.99 10.53 -2.41
C CYS A 65 14.23 10.42 -3.92
N ALA A 66 14.01 9.24 -4.48
CA ALA A 66 14.17 9.00 -5.91
C ALA A 66 13.04 9.68 -6.72
N LEU A 67 13.41 10.54 -7.65
CA LEU A 67 12.51 11.22 -8.57
C LEU A 67 12.14 10.31 -9.75
N THR A 68 10.85 10.18 -10.02
CA THR A 68 10.32 9.47 -11.19
C THR A 68 9.50 10.45 -12.04
N SER A 69 9.90 10.64 -13.29
CA SER A 69 9.14 11.45 -14.25
C SER A 69 8.20 10.55 -15.04
N THR A 70 6.90 10.84 -14.96
CA THR A 70 5.85 10.11 -15.68
C THR A 70 5.04 11.10 -16.53
N LYS A 71 4.15 10.60 -17.39
CA LYS A 71 3.25 11.47 -18.18
C LYS A 71 2.31 12.31 -17.31
N GLU A 72 2.04 11.87 -16.09
CA GLU A 72 1.15 12.54 -15.13
C GLU A 72 1.89 13.62 -14.30
N GLY A 73 3.23 13.56 -14.24
CA GLY A 73 4.04 14.53 -13.51
C GLY A 73 5.33 13.94 -12.95
N VAL A 74 6.00 14.75 -12.12
CA VAL A 74 7.22 14.38 -11.39
C VAL A 74 6.85 13.94 -9.99
N LEU A 75 7.16 12.69 -9.65
CA LEU A 75 6.80 12.05 -8.39
C LEU A 75 8.04 11.67 -7.58
N LEU A 76 7.94 11.77 -6.25
CA LEU A 76 8.98 11.30 -5.33
C LEU A 76 8.61 9.91 -4.80
N THR A 77 9.58 9.00 -4.79
CA THR A 77 9.43 7.69 -4.14
C THR A 77 9.76 7.84 -2.66
N LEU A 78 8.76 7.74 -1.79
CA LEU A 78 8.91 7.85 -0.34
C LEU A 78 9.29 6.50 0.28
N PRO A 79 10.14 6.49 1.34
CA PRO A 79 10.41 5.28 2.11
C PRO A 79 9.19 4.87 2.94
N ALA A 80 9.22 3.63 3.46
CA ALA A 80 8.19 3.17 4.39
C ALA A 80 8.21 4.00 5.70
N PRO A 81 7.05 4.30 6.31
CA PRO A 81 6.97 5.00 7.59
C PRO A 81 7.80 4.32 8.68
N SER A 82 8.68 5.10 9.31
CA SER A 82 9.49 4.64 10.43
C SER A 82 8.72 4.69 11.74
N THR A 83 7.88 5.71 11.94
CA THR A 83 7.03 5.86 13.11
C THR A 83 5.95 4.78 13.15
N ARG A 84 5.98 3.94 14.18
CA ARG A 84 5.00 2.86 14.37
C ARG A 84 3.71 3.42 14.98
N LEU A 85 2.69 3.55 14.16
CA LEU A 85 1.35 3.95 14.60
C LEU A 85 0.50 2.72 14.99
N PRO A 86 -0.35 2.83 16.03
CA PRO A 86 -1.24 1.74 16.41
C PRO A 86 -2.24 1.46 15.29
N ARG A 87 -2.53 0.17 15.06
CA ARG A 87 -3.58 -0.24 14.12
C ARG A 87 -4.95 0.02 14.72
N GLU A 88 -5.89 0.45 13.89
CA GLU A 88 -7.31 0.55 14.27
C GLU A 88 -7.90 -0.82 14.59
N LYS A 89 -7.56 -1.84 13.78
CA LYS A 89 -8.12 -3.19 13.88
C LYS A 89 -7.03 -4.22 14.16
N PRO A 90 -7.35 -5.28 14.94
CA PRO A 90 -6.43 -6.37 15.17
C PRO A 90 -6.05 -7.03 13.84
N VAL A 91 -4.92 -7.74 13.86
CA VAL A 91 -4.52 -8.55 12.71
C VAL A 91 -5.61 -9.60 12.46
N PRO A 92 -6.07 -9.80 11.21
CA PRO A 92 -7.06 -10.83 10.90
C PRO A 92 -6.62 -12.18 11.45
N GLN A 93 -7.46 -12.79 12.28
CA GLN A 93 -7.14 -14.10 12.82
C GLN A 93 -7.11 -15.14 11.70
N ALA A 94 -6.18 -16.10 11.81
CA ALA A 94 -6.14 -17.22 10.89
C ALA A 94 -7.47 -17.96 10.93
N LYS A 95 -8.03 -18.26 9.75
CA LYS A 95 -9.31 -18.97 9.67
C LYS A 95 -9.15 -20.35 10.32
N PRO A 96 -10.01 -20.71 11.29
CA PRO A 96 -9.94 -22.03 11.91
C PRO A 96 -10.20 -23.11 10.85
N PRO A 97 -9.46 -24.24 10.87
CA PRO A 97 -9.66 -25.29 9.90
C PRO A 97 -11.05 -25.90 10.10
N THR A 98 -11.78 -26.00 9.00
CA THR A 98 -13.10 -26.63 8.92
C THR A 98 -13.00 -28.12 9.25
N LYS A 99 -14.12 -28.74 9.63
CA LYS A 99 -14.17 -30.20 9.90
C LYS A 99 -13.63 -31.01 8.71
N TRP A 100 -13.96 -30.60 7.48
CA TRP A 100 -13.46 -31.23 6.26
C TRP A 100 -11.95 -31.10 6.11
N GLU A 101 -11.38 -29.91 6.33
CA GLU A 101 -9.93 -29.71 6.24
C GLU A 101 -9.16 -30.53 7.27
N ARG A 102 -9.69 -30.65 8.50
CA ARG A 102 -9.12 -31.52 9.54
C ARG A 102 -9.14 -32.99 9.12
N PHE A 103 -10.25 -33.44 8.56
CA PHE A 103 -10.39 -34.81 8.06
C PHE A 103 -9.47 -35.07 6.86
N ALA A 104 -9.45 -34.16 5.89
CA ALA A 104 -8.61 -34.24 4.69
C ALA A 104 -7.13 -34.27 5.06
N ALA A 105 -6.69 -33.42 6.00
CA ALA A 105 -5.32 -33.45 6.51
C ALA A 105 -4.99 -34.78 7.20
N LYS A 106 -5.87 -35.29 8.07
CA LYS A 106 -5.68 -36.59 8.76
C LYS A 106 -5.61 -37.77 7.78
N LYS A 107 -6.36 -37.72 6.69
CA LYS A 107 -6.43 -38.77 5.67
C LYS A 107 -5.42 -38.57 4.53
N GLY A 108 -4.67 -37.49 4.51
CA GLY A 108 -3.75 -37.16 3.41
C GLY A 108 -4.46 -36.83 2.09
N ILE A 109 -5.73 -36.42 2.15
CA ILE A 109 -6.51 -36.03 0.96
C ILE A 109 -5.99 -34.67 0.47
N ARG A 110 -5.35 -34.68 -0.69
CA ARG A 110 -4.83 -33.45 -1.31
C ARG A 110 -5.96 -32.64 -1.94
N PRO A 111 -5.90 -31.30 -1.89
CA PRO A 111 -6.87 -30.46 -2.57
C PRO A 111 -6.83 -30.71 -4.09
N LYS A 112 -8.00 -30.63 -4.73
CA LYS A 112 -8.13 -30.79 -6.19
C LYS A 112 -7.34 -29.70 -6.93
N THR A 113 -6.70 -30.08 -8.04
CA THR A 113 -5.97 -29.14 -8.90
C THR A 113 -6.91 -28.10 -9.51
N ARG A 114 -6.36 -27.00 -10.04
CA ARG A 114 -7.15 -25.93 -10.69
C ARG A 114 -8.01 -26.49 -11.84
N GLU A 115 -7.45 -27.39 -12.62
CA GLU A 115 -8.14 -28.04 -13.75
C GLU A 115 -9.27 -28.96 -13.30
N GLN A 116 -9.04 -29.75 -12.25
CA GLN A 116 -10.08 -30.62 -11.66
C GLN A 116 -11.26 -29.83 -11.08
N ARG A 117 -11.00 -28.60 -10.60
CA ARG A 117 -12.03 -27.66 -10.13
C ARG A 117 -12.77 -26.94 -11.26
N ARG A 118 -12.33 -27.07 -12.52
CA ARG A 118 -13.01 -26.44 -13.66
C ARG A 118 -14.44 -26.99 -13.78
N ASN A 119 -15.39 -26.08 -13.98
CA ASN A 119 -16.81 -26.39 -14.17
C ASN A 119 -17.13 -26.83 -15.61
N LEU A 120 -16.26 -27.64 -16.22
CA LEU A 120 -16.51 -28.25 -17.52
C LEU A 120 -16.16 -29.73 -17.41
N ALA A 121 -17.03 -30.57 -17.93
CA ALA A 121 -16.81 -31.98 -18.15
C ALA A 121 -17.30 -32.33 -19.56
N PHE A 122 -16.76 -33.41 -20.12
CA PHE A 122 -17.18 -33.89 -21.43
C PHE A 122 -18.36 -34.85 -21.26
N ASP A 123 -19.45 -34.63 -21.99
CA ASP A 123 -20.60 -35.52 -22.02
C ASP A 123 -20.41 -36.49 -23.20
N GLU A 124 -20.15 -37.76 -22.91
CA GLU A 124 -19.85 -38.77 -23.94
C GLU A 124 -21.04 -39.07 -24.86
N GLU A 125 -22.28 -38.82 -24.39
CA GLU A 125 -23.50 -39.08 -25.16
C GLU A 125 -23.78 -38.00 -26.20
N SER A 126 -23.57 -36.72 -25.85
CA SER A 126 -23.76 -35.61 -26.79
C SER A 126 -22.48 -35.20 -27.52
N GLY A 127 -21.32 -35.74 -27.11
CA GLY A 127 -20.01 -35.38 -27.66
C GLY A 127 -19.58 -33.94 -27.37
N GLU A 128 -20.18 -33.28 -26.38
CA GLU A 128 -19.98 -31.85 -26.09
C GLU A 128 -19.45 -31.60 -24.67
N TRP A 129 -18.73 -30.49 -24.51
CA TRP A 129 -18.28 -30.02 -23.19
C TRP A 129 -19.42 -29.29 -22.48
N LYS A 130 -20.06 -29.97 -21.52
CA LYS A 130 -21.11 -29.39 -20.68
C LYS A 130 -20.58 -28.99 -19.30
N ARG A 131 -21.32 -28.12 -18.63
CA ARG A 131 -20.97 -27.67 -17.28
C ARG A 131 -21.28 -28.78 -16.27
N LYS A 132 -20.46 -28.90 -15.22
CA LYS A 132 -20.68 -29.88 -14.13
C LYS A 132 -21.85 -29.46 -13.23
N TRP A 133 -22.01 -28.16 -13.01
CA TRP A 133 -23.10 -27.55 -12.24
C TRP A 133 -23.49 -26.18 -12.84
N GLY A 134 -24.73 -25.73 -12.63
CA GLY A 134 -25.27 -24.46 -13.15
C GLY A 134 -26.28 -24.65 -14.29
N TYR A 135 -26.33 -23.69 -15.24
CA TYR A 135 -27.26 -23.72 -16.37
C TYR A 135 -26.94 -24.88 -17.33
N GLN A 136 -27.96 -25.69 -17.68
CA GLN A 136 -27.87 -26.89 -18.52
C GLN A 136 -26.72 -27.83 -18.12
N ALA A 137 -26.49 -27.95 -16.82
CA ALA A 137 -25.39 -28.74 -16.29
C ALA A 137 -25.75 -30.22 -16.19
N MET A 138 -24.72 -31.06 -16.26
CA MET A 138 -24.88 -32.51 -16.21
C MET A 138 -25.53 -33.03 -14.93
N ASN A 139 -25.46 -32.28 -13.82
CA ASN A 139 -26.10 -32.68 -12.56
C ASN A 139 -27.64 -32.67 -12.61
N LYS A 140 -28.24 -32.12 -13.67
CA LYS A 140 -29.70 -32.12 -13.92
C LYS A 140 -30.13 -33.12 -14.99
N LYS A 141 -29.20 -33.93 -15.50
CA LYS A 141 -29.51 -35.00 -16.46
C LYS A 141 -30.44 -36.01 -15.77
N GLY A 142 -31.63 -36.25 -16.34
CA GLY A 142 -32.69 -37.07 -15.73
C GLY A 142 -33.82 -36.30 -15.03
N GLU A 143 -33.68 -34.99 -14.74
CA GLU A 143 -34.79 -34.20 -14.16
C GLU A 143 -35.90 -33.92 -15.19
N ASP A 144 -35.53 -33.79 -16.48
CA ASP A 144 -36.45 -33.51 -17.60
C ASP A 144 -36.85 -34.79 -18.37
N ASP A 145 -36.44 -35.96 -17.90
CA ASP A 145 -36.72 -37.23 -18.58
C ASP A 145 -38.15 -37.68 -18.29
N TRP A 146 -38.89 -38.00 -19.35
CA TRP A 146 -40.30 -38.37 -19.27
C TRP A 146 -40.54 -39.76 -18.64
N LEU A 147 -39.49 -40.56 -18.48
CA LEU A 147 -39.50 -41.87 -17.84
C LEU A 147 -38.18 -42.11 -17.11
N VAL A 148 -38.26 -42.54 -15.86
CA VAL A 148 -37.12 -42.93 -15.01
C VAL A 148 -37.41 -44.35 -14.51
N GLU A 149 -36.47 -45.29 -14.71
CA GLU A 149 -36.53 -46.66 -14.17
C GLU A 149 -35.98 -46.76 -12.74
#